data_AF-A0A3M1TUY2-F1
#
_entry.id   AF-A0A3M1TUY2-F1
#
_cell.length_a   1.000
_cell.length_b   1.000
_cell.length_c   1.000
_cell.angle_alpha   90.00
_cell.angle_beta   90.00
_cell.angle_gamma   90.00
#
_symmetry.space_group_name_H-M   'P 1'
#
loop_
_entity.id
_entity.type
_entity.pdbx_description
1 polymer ?
#
loop_
_entity_poly.entity_id
_entity_poly.type
_entity_poly.pdbx_seq_one_letter_code
_entity_poly.pdbx_strand_id
1 'polypeptide(L)'
;MKRAVTATQVLKALTQETDHPEWGPRAAARLRQLADALERQLMEFKQSGAWEELPLRAPQFLRAMERLDRKQQGALQELRALAAELAELNGPPSTDVMRRLKETLHSVERYEQEEDLILQRAYWDDIGVGD
;
A
#
# COMPACT_ATOMS: atom_id res chain seq x y z
N MET A 1 -11.73 1.36 -9.84
CA MET A 1 -11.34 -0.06 -9.71
C MET A 1 -11.59 -0.50 -8.27
N LYS A 2 -12.34 -1.58 -8.03
CA LYS A 2 -12.52 -2.11 -6.65
C LYS A 2 -11.33 -3.01 -6.32
N ARG A 3 -10.58 -2.69 -5.26
CA ARG A 3 -9.50 -3.55 -4.76
C ARG A 3 -10.07 -4.84 -4.20
N ALA A 4 -9.44 -5.97 -4.51
CA ALA A 4 -9.85 -7.29 -4.00
C ALA A 4 -9.54 -7.45 -2.51
N VAL A 5 -8.51 -6.77 -2.00
CA VAL A 5 -8.07 -6.78 -0.59
C VAL A 5 -7.51 -5.40 -0.23
N THR A 6 -7.90 -4.85 0.93
CA THR A 6 -7.40 -3.57 1.46
C THR A 6 -6.56 -3.77 2.71
N ALA A 7 -5.64 -2.84 2.99
CA ALA A 7 -4.81 -2.86 4.20
C ALA A 7 -5.66 -2.92 5.49
N THR A 8 -6.79 -2.22 5.51
CA THR A 8 -7.76 -2.21 6.61
C THR A 8 -8.42 -3.58 6.84
N GLN A 9 -8.81 -4.26 5.75
CA GLN A 9 -9.35 -5.63 5.84
C GLN A 9 -8.32 -6.62 6.36
N VAL A 10 -7.08 -6.51 5.88
CA VAL A 10 -5.96 -7.33 6.37
C VAL A 10 -5.75 -7.07 7.87
N LEU A 11 -5.63 -5.82 8.30
CA LEU A 11 -5.42 -5.49 9.71
C LEU A 11 -6.54 -6.03 10.62
N LYS A 12 -7.79 -5.92 10.20
CA LYS A 12 -8.94 -6.46 10.95
C LYS A 12 -8.86 -7.98 11.07
N ALA A 13 -8.56 -8.69 9.99
CA ALA A 13 -8.43 -10.15 10.02
C ALA A 13 -7.27 -10.60 10.92
N LEU A 14 -6.14 -9.90 10.86
CA LEU A 14 -4.95 -10.25 11.66
C LEU A 14 -5.13 -10.02 13.15
N THR A 15 -5.93 -9.03 13.55
CA THR A 15 -6.20 -8.72 14.95
C THR A 15 -7.25 -9.63 15.60
N GLN A 16 -8.07 -10.32 14.82
CA GLN A 16 -9.13 -11.21 15.33
C GLN A 16 -8.66 -12.66 15.57
N GLU A 17 -7.54 -13.07 14.99
CA GLU A 17 -7.10 -14.47 14.97
C GLU A 17 -5.77 -14.72 15.72
N THR A 18 -5.27 -13.77 16.51
CA THR A 18 -3.89 -13.80 17.08
C THR A 18 -3.56 -15.01 17.96
N ASP A 19 -4.58 -15.67 18.52
CA ASP A 19 -4.41 -16.84 19.38
C ASP A 19 -4.40 -18.17 18.59
N HIS A 20 -4.55 -18.12 17.26
CA HIS A 20 -4.59 -19.32 16.42
C HIS A 20 -3.17 -19.91 16.22
N PRO A 21 -2.97 -21.23 16.34
CA PRO A 21 -1.64 -21.84 16.22
C PRO A 21 -0.99 -21.64 14.84
N GLU A 22 -1.79 -21.53 13.79
CA GLU A 22 -1.34 -21.20 12.42
C GLU A 22 -1.41 -19.69 12.10
N TRP A 23 -1.52 -18.81 13.11
CA TRP A 23 -1.68 -17.38 12.87
C TRP A 23 -0.53 -16.80 12.03
N GLY A 24 0.72 -17.14 12.36
CA GLY A 24 1.91 -16.65 11.64
C GLY A 24 1.88 -16.94 10.14
N PRO A 25 1.80 -18.22 9.71
CA PRO A 25 1.70 -18.59 8.29
C PRO A 25 0.51 -17.98 7.56
N ARG A 26 -0.66 -17.88 8.22
CA ARG A 26 -1.85 -17.23 7.63
C ARG A 26 -1.66 -15.72 7.48
N ALA A 27 -1.04 -15.08 8.47
CA ALA A 27 -0.74 -13.67 8.43
C ALA A 27 0.26 -13.35 7.31
N ALA A 28 1.31 -14.16 7.19
CA ALA A 28 2.26 -14.09 6.10
C ALA A 28 1.59 -14.20 4.72
N ALA A 29 0.70 -15.18 4.53
CA ALA A 29 -0.02 -15.35 3.27
C ALA A 29 -0.88 -14.12 2.91
N ARG A 30 -1.60 -13.55 3.88
CA ARG A 30 -2.40 -12.33 3.69
C ARG A 30 -1.54 -11.11 3.35
N LEU A 31 -0.38 -10.95 4.00
CA LEU A 31 0.54 -9.85 3.70
C LEU A 31 1.17 -9.98 2.31
N ARG A 32 1.50 -11.21 1.87
CA ARG A 32 1.98 -11.45 0.50
C ARG A 32 0.92 -11.08 -0.52
N GLN A 33 -0.33 -11.50 -0.31
CA GLN A 33 -1.45 -11.14 -1.19
C GLN A 33 -1.64 -9.62 -1.29
N LEU A 34 -1.54 -8.90 -0.16
CA LEU A 34 -1.61 -7.44 -0.15
C LEU A 34 -0.42 -6.82 -0.90
N ALA A 35 0.80 -7.29 -0.65
CA ALA A 35 2.00 -6.83 -1.32
C ALA A 35 1.91 -7.02 -2.84
N ASP A 36 1.48 -8.19 -3.31
CA ASP A 36 1.33 -8.50 -4.73
C ASP A 36 0.23 -7.64 -5.39
N ALA A 37 -0.85 -7.36 -4.68
CA ALA A 37 -1.90 -6.46 -5.16
C ALA A 37 -1.42 -5.01 -5.30
N LEU A 38 -0.65 -4.52 -4.32
CA LEU A 38 -0.06 -3.18 -4.36
C LEU A 38 0.97 -3.05 -5.48
N GLU A 39 1.87 -4.03 -5.62
CA GLU A 39 2.87 -4.04 -6.69
C GLU A 39 2.20 -4.02 -8.07
N ARG A 40 1.14 -4.81 -8.26
CA ARG A 40 0.37 -4.80 -9.51
C ARG A 40 -0.25 -3.44 -9.79
N GLN A 41 -0.88 -2.81 -8.79
CA GLN A 41 -1.47 -1.47 -8.96
C GLN A 41 -0.41 -0.44 -9.36
N LEU A 42 0.76 -0.45 -8.71
CA LEU A 42 1.86 0.47 -9.03
C LEU A 42 2.38 0.24 -10.46
N MET A 43 2.49 -1.02 -10.90
CA MET A 43 2.86 -1.35 -12.27
C MET A 43 1.80 -0.89 -13.28
N GLU A 44 0.52 -1.16 -13.02
CA GLU A 44 -0.58 -0.73 -13.89
C GLU A 44 -0.62 0.79 -14.02
N PHE A 45 -0.43 1.52 -12.92
CA PHE A 45 -0.36 2.98 -12.93
C PHE A 45 0.81 3.49 -13.79
N LYS A 46 2.00 2.91 -13.65
CA LYS A 46 3.17 3.27 -14.48
C LYS A 46 2.96 2.93 -15.96
N GLN A 47 2.29 1.82 -16.27
CA GLN A 47 2.01 1.39 -17.65
C GLN A 47 0.88 2.18 -18.30
N SER A 48 0.01 2.82 -17.52
CA SER A 48 -1.13 3.59 -18.05
C SER A 48 -0.73 4.88 -18.78
N GLY A 49 0.55 5.28 -18.74
CA GLY A 49 1.02 6.57 -19.25
C GLY A 49 0.73 7.75 -18.31
N ALA A 50 -0.09 7.57 -17.27
CA ALA A 50 -0.41 8.64 -16.32
C ALA A 50 0.85 9.22 -15.62
N TRP A 51 1.88 8.40 -15.39
CA TRP A 51 3.16 8.86 -14.86
C TRP A 51 3.94 9.74 -15.84
N GLU A 52 3.85 9.45 -17.13
CA GLU A 52 4.53 10.18 -18.21
C GLU A 52 3.78 11.48 -18.56
N GLU A 53 2.46 11.49 -18.37
CA GLU A 53 1.62 12.68 -18.59
C GLU A 53 1.63 13.65 -17.40
N LEU A 54 1.90 13.18 -16.18
CA LEU A 54 1.90 14.01 -14.97
C LEU A 54 2.83 15.25 -15.08
N PRO A 55 4.07 15.16 -15.60
CA PRO A 55 4.92 16.33 -15.81
C PRO A 55 4.35 17.35 -16.81
N LEU A 56 3.54 16.90 -17.77
CA LEU A 56 2.95 17.75 -18.80
C LEU A 56 1.70 18.46 -18.29
N ARG A 57 0.81 17.73 -17.61
CA ARG A 57 -0.48 18.25 -17.15
C ARG A 57 -0.43 18.91 -15.78
N ALA A 58 0.39 18.38 -14.87
CA ALA A 58 0.38 18.79 -13.47
C ALA A 58 1.79 18.74 -12.84
N PRO A 59 2.77 19.48 -13.39
CA PRO A 59 4.17 19.45 -12.95
C PRO A 59 4.37 19.79 -11.47
N GLN A 60 3.47 20.59 -10.88
CA GLN A 60 3.46 20.92 -9.46
C GLN A 60 3.34 19.69 -8.55
N PHE A 61 2.75 18.60 -9.04
CA PHE A 61 2.57 17.36 -8.28
C PHE A 61 3.68 16.33 -8.52
N LEU A 62 4.59 16.54 -9.48
CA LEU A 62 5.63 15.57 -9.84
C LEU A 62 6.49 15.16 -8.63
N ARG A 63 7.01 16.15 -7.89
CA ARG A 63 7.82 15.87 -6.69
C ARG A 63 7.04 15.16 -5.59
N ALA A 64 5.74 15.43 -5.48
CA ALA A 64 4.89 14.77 -4.50
C ALA A 64 4.69 13.29 -4.89
N MET A 65 4.40 13.02 -6.16
CA MET A 65 4.27 11.67 -6.69
C MET A 65 5.57 10.87 -6.63
N GLU A 66 6.73 11.44 -7.00
CA GLU A 66 8.03 10.75 -6.89
C GLU A 66 8.39 10.37 -5.45
N ARG A 67 8.01 11.21 -4.48
CA ARG A 67 8.17 10.89 -3.06
C ARG A 67 7.20 9.79 -2.64
N LEU A 68 5.97 9.83 -3.15
CA LEU A 68 4.96 8.84 -2.83
C LEU A 68 5.32 7.45 -3.38
N ASP A 69 5.79 7.37 -4.62
CA ASP A 69 6.29 6.13 -5.23
C ASP A 69 7.41 5.50 -4.38
N ARG A 70 8.37 6.31 -3.92
CA ARG A 70 9.44 5.85 -3.02
C ARG A 70 8.90 5.32 -1.70
N LYS A 71 7.92 6.00 -1.11
CA LYS A 71 7.27 5.56 0.14
C LYS A 71 6.49 4.26 -0.05
N GLN A 72 5.74 4.13 -1.15
CA GLN A 72 4.99 2.92 -1.50
C GLN A 72 5.93 1.73 -1.74
N GLN A 73 7.06 1.94 -2.42
CA GLN A 73 8.10 0.91 -2.57
C GLN A 73 8.70 0.48 -1.23
N GLY A 74 8.99 1.42 -0.34
CA GLY A 74 9.46 1.11 1.02
C GLY A 74 8.44 0.30 1.83
N ALA A 75 7.17 0.69 1.79
CA ALA A 75 6.10 -0.06 2.45
C ALA A 75 5.93 -1.46 1.86
N LEU A 76 6.08 -1.63 0.55
CA LEU A 76 6.03 -2.93 -0.12
C LEU A 76 7.16 -3.86 0.35
N GLN A 77 8.38 -3.32 0.46
CA GLN A 77 9.52 -4.07 0.99
C GLN A 77 9.29 -4.50 2.44
N GLU A 78 8.77 -3.59 3.27
CA GLU A 78 8.46 -3.89 4.68
C GLU A 78 7.34 -4.94 4.81
N LEU A 79 6.30 -4.87 3.97
CA LEU A 79 5.26 -5.91 3.93
C LEU A 79 5.84 -7.29 3.58
N ARG A 80 6.76 -7.35 2.61
CA ARG A 80 7.44 -8.60 2.23
C ARG A 80 8.34 -9.12 3.36
N ALA A 81 9.07 -8.23 4.03
CA ALA A 81 9.91 -8.59 5.18
C ALA A 81 9.07 -9.14 6.34
N LEU A 82 7.99 -8.44 6.72
CA LEU A 82 7.04 -8.89 7.74
C LEU A 82 6.39 -10.23 7.34
N ALA A 83 6.05 -10.42 6.07
CA ALA A 83 5.49 -11.68 5.61
C ALA A 83 6.50 -12.85 5.67
N ALA A 84 7.80 -12.59 5.50
CA ALA A 84 8.83 -13.61 5.69
C ALA A 84 9.00 -13.93 7.17
N GLU A 85 9.12 -12.90 8.02
CA GLU A 85 9.25 -13.03 9.47
C GLU A 85 8.05 -13.80 10.09
N LEU A 86 6.83 -13.49 9.66
CA LEU A 86 5.62 -14.15 10.14
C LEU A 86 5.47 -15.58 9.66
N ALA A 87 6.04 -15.95 8.51
CA ALA A 87 5.93 -17.30 7.97
C ALA A 87 6.72 -18.32 8.81
N GLU A 88 7.78 -17.87 9.47
CA GLU A 88 8.64 -18.69 10.34
C GLU A 88 8.20 -18.65 11.82
N LEU A 89 7.18 -17.85 12.13
CA LEU A 89 6.73 -17.60 13.49
C LEU A 89 5.98 -18.82 14.05
N ASN A 90 6.55 -19.44 15.09
CA ASN A 90 5.93 -20.52 15.85
C ASN A 90 5.36 -19.98 17.17
N GLY A 91 4.07 -19.62 17.16
CA GLY A 91 3.37 -19.05 18.32
C GLY A 91 2.84 -17.64 18.08
N PRO A 92 2.38 -16.94 19.13
CA PRO A 92 1.85 -15.59 19.00
C PRO A 92 2.94 -14.57 18.62
N PRO A 93 2.59 -13.52 17.87
CA PRO A 93 3.53 -12.48 17.48
C PRO A 93 4.00 -11.67 18.68
N SER A 94 5.26 -11.20 18.62
CA SER A 94 5.74 -10.23 19.59
C SER A 94 4.98 -8.90 19.44
N THR A 95 4.94 -8.11 20.52
CA THR A 95 4.34 -6.78 20.50
C THR A 95 5.00 -5.87 19.46
N ASP A 96 6.30 -6.04 19.22
CA ASP A 96 7.03 -5.25 18.23
C ASP A 96 6.62 -5.60 16.79
N VAL A 97 6.50 -6.89 16.48
CA VAL A 97 6.00 -7.36 15.17
C VAL A 97 4.59 -6.84 14.92
N MET A 98 3.71 -6.92 15.92
CA MET A 98 2.34 -6.38 15.81
C MET A 98 2.32 -4.87 15.63
N ARG A 99 3.23 -4.14 16.27
CA ARG A 99 3.37 -2.70 16.13
C ARG A 99 3.83 -2.34 14.70
N ARG A 100 4.91 -2.96 14.22
CA ARG A 100 5.43 -2.77 12.84
C ARG A 100 4.37 -3.11 11.80
N LEU A 101 3.67 -4.23 11.98
CA LEU A 101 2.55 -4.63 11.12
C LEU A 101 1.48 -3.55 11.02
N LYS A 102 1.03 -3.01 12.15
CA LYS A 102 0.03 -1.93 12.20
C LYS A 102 0.52 -0.67 11.52
N GLU A 103 1.74 -0.25 11.81
CA GLU A 103 2.37 0.95 11.24
C GLU A 103 2.51 0.84 9.72
N THR A 104 2.95 -0.32 9.21
CA THR A 104 3.10 -0.56 7.77
C THR A 104 1.75 -0.57 7.07
N LEU A 105 0.74 -1.28 7.61
CA LEU A 105 -0.60 -1.32 7.02
C LEU A 105 -1.27 0.07 7.02
N HIS A 106 -1.09 0.85 8.08
CA HIS A 106 -1.61 2.22 8.14
C HIS A 106 -0.87 3.16 7.17
N SER A 107 0.45 2.97 7.00
CA SER A 107 1.23 3.72 6.02
C SER A 107 0.75 3.45 4.60
N VAL A 108 0.49 2.18 4.25
CA VAL A 108 -0.09 1.80 2.96
C VAL A 108 -1.42 2.51 2.72
N GLU A 109 -2.36 2.42 3.67
CA GLU A 109 -3.66 3.10 3.57
C GLU A 109 -3.51 4.61 3.35
N ARG A 110 -2.61 5.25 4.10
CA ARG A 110 -2.33 6.67 3.95
C ARG A 110 -1.74 7.01 2.58
N TYR A 111 -0.83 6.20 2.06
CA TYR A 111 -0.21 6.44 0.76
C TYR A 111 -1.19 6.27 -0.39
N GLU A 112 -2.11 5.31 -0.29
CA GLU A 112 -3.19 5.15 -1.25
C GLU A 112 -4.12 6.38 -1.26
N GLN A 113 -4.45 6.93 -0.09
CA GLN A 113 -5.24 8.17 -0.02
C GLN A 113 -4.47 9.39 -0.56
N GLU A 114 -3.17 9.48 -0.28
CA GLU A 114 -2.30 10.55 -0.83
C GLU A 114 -2.23 10.46 -2.37
N GLU A 115 -2.14 9.25 -2.93
CA GLU A 115 -2.16 8.99 -4.38
C GLU A 115 -3.47 9.45 -5.00
N ASP A 116 -4.60 8.99 -4.47
CA ASP A 116 -5.94 9.35 -4.96
C ASP A 116 -6.16 10.87 -4.92
N LEU A 117 -5.72 11.54 -3.84
CA LEU A 117 -5.85 13.00 -3.70
C LEU A 117 -5.00 13.75 -4.73
N ILE A 118 -3.78 13.29 -4.99
CA ILE A 118 -2.91 13.92 -5.99
C ILE A 118 -3.49 13.73 -7.39
N LEU A 119 -3.94 12.51 -7.72
CA LEU A 119 -4.51 12.21 -9.03
C LEU A 119 -5.83 12.93 -9.27
N GLN A 120 -6.71 13.00 -8.27
CA GLN A 120 -7.95 13.79 -8.36
C GLN A 120 -7.64 15.27 -8.59
N ARG A 121 -6.69 15.85 -7.84
CA ARG A 121 -6.32 17.26 -8.03
C ARG A 121 -5.69 17.52 -9.38
N ALA A 122 -4.80 16.65 -9.84
CA ALA A 122 -4.21 16.75 -11.17
C ALA A 122 -5.28 16.67 -12.28
N TYR A 123 -6.34 15.87 -12.08
CA TYR A 123 -7.47 15.80 -13.00
C TYR A 123 -8.39 17.03 -12.96
N TRP A 124 -8.69 17.56 -11.77
CA TRP A 124 -9.52 18.77 -11.63
C TRP A 124 -8.81 20.04 -12.12
N ASP A 125 -7.49 20.15 -11.92
CA ASP A 125 -6.68 21.26 -12.47
C ASP A 125 -6.71 21.26 -14.02
N ASP A 126 -6.86 20.11 -14.68
CA ASP A 126 -7.00 19.97 -16.15
C ASP A 126 -8.35 20.50 -16.66
N ILE A 127 -9.41 20.45 -15.83
CA ILE A 127 -10.77 20.92 -16.19
C ILE A 127 -10.95 22.41 -15.90
N GLY A 128 -10.16 22.99 -14.99
CA GLY A 128 -10.29 24.38 -14.53
C GLY A 128 -9.72 25.47 -15.45
N VAL A 129 -9.14 25.12 -16.61
CA VAL A 129 -8.53 26.07 -17.56
C VAL A 129 -9.48 26.40 -18.73
N GLY A 130 -10.78 26.43 -18.46
CA GLY A 130 -11.81 26.71 -19.46
C GLY A 130 -12.89 27.63 -18.93
N ASP A 131 -12.54 28.89 -18.63
CA ASP A 131 -13.46 30.04 -18.61
C ASP A 131 -12.72 31.29 -19.11
#